data_AF-A8TXG0-F1
#
_entry.id   AF-A8TXG0-F1
#
_cell.length_a   1.000
_cell.length_b   1.000
_cell.length_c   1.000
_cell.angle_alpha   90.00
_cell.angle_beta   90.00
_cell.angle_gamma   90.00
#
_symmetry.space_group_name_H-M   'P 1'
#
loop_
_entity.id
_entity.type
_entity.pdbx_description
1 polymer ?
#
loop_
_entity_poly.entity_id
_entity_poly.type
_entity_poly.pdbx_seq_one_letter_code
_entity_poly.pdbx_strand_id
1 'polypeptide(L)'
;MLRSLIPTIFVLAFLLVASEPARAAESMTDAEVERLSEIALLRSGTPRLDALGRLAARGNPDVAATLVMALRYRRDVLNETAFAFQSVTGSDVSTWYDAMLWQQAHPEVTAHPSYRSLKLTILERLDPEFLRFLGGDLSRPDNLDIRLEEIVWGGVRPDGIPSLDRPAMTTAADADYLLDDDLVFGVAIDGDVRAYPLRIMGWHEMLNDVIGGVPVALAYCTLCGAGILFETRVDGRADPLVFGSSGLLYRSNKLMFDRATDSLWNQFTGRPVSGPLRGTGIELRQRPIAIESWKAWRSRNPQTRVLSLATGHRRDYGSGVVYREYFASPALMFPALVEPGSPQQPKEYVFGVRVAGGAKAWPLDAFAGGAVINDAVGLETVVLIGDWETRTVRAYRRGDREFAKTDDPTTLTASGVLWSMSEDALSNSDGARLPRLPGHVSYWFAWPNFRSVREKIALDQGVATALRF
;
A
#
# COMPACT_ATOMS: atom_id res chain seq x y z
N MET A 1 -20.15 67.53 -48.01
CA MET A 1 -19.92 66.22 -47.36
C MET A 1 -19.53 66.48 -45.91
N LEU A 2 -20.48 66.51 -44.98
CA LEU A 2 -20.20 66.64 -43.55
C LEU A 2 -21.38 66.11 -42.71
N ARG A 3 -21.06 65.16 -41.83
CA ARG A 3 -21.62 64.84 -40.50
C ARG A 3 -23.14 64.69 -40.29
N SER A 4 -23.52 63.52 -39.77
CA SER A 4 -24.30 63.43 -38.52
C SER A 4 -24.04 62.10 -37.81
N LEU A 5 -23.82 62.18 -36.50
CA LEU A 5 -23.64 61.08 -35.54
C LEU A 5 -25.02 60.63 -35.01
N ILE A 6 -25.22 59.31 -34.85
CA ILE A 6 -26.21 58.73 -33.93
C ILE A 6 -25.52 57.60 -33.17
N PRO A 7 -25.55 57.57 -31.82
CA PRO A 7 -25.00 56.46 -31.05
C PRO A 7 -26.05 55.33 -30.92
N THR A 8 -25.67 54.12 -31.31
CA THR A 8 -26.47 52.92 -31.09
C THR A 8 -26.32 52.45 -29.65
N ILE A 9 -27.42 52.48 -28.90
CA ILE A 9 -27.55 51.92 -27.55
C ILE A 9 -27.49 50.39 -27.65
N PHE A 10 -26.49 49.77 -27.03
CA PHE A 10 -26.48 48.33 -26.79
C PHE A 10 -27.32 48.03 -25.55
N VAL A 11 -28.48 47.39 -25.74
CA VAL A 11 -29.27 46.81 -24.64
C VAL A 11 -28.65 45.46 -24.30
N LEU A 12 -28.05 45.36 -23.11
CA LEU A 12 -27.65 44.08 -22.51
C LEU A 12 -28.91 43.31 -22.10
N ALA A 13 -29.21 42.20 -22.78
CA ALA A 13 -30.20 41.24 -22.33
C ALA A 13 -29.56 40.33 -21.27
N PHE A 14 -29.89 40.53 -20.00
CA PHE A 14 -29.61 39.57 -18.95
C PHE A 14 -30.53 38.35 -19.16
N LEU A 15 -29.94 37.22 -19.57
CA LEU A 15 -30.58 35.91 -19.46
C LEU A 15 -30.62 35.55 -17.97
N LEU A 16 -31.79 35.74 -17.34
CA LEU A 16 -32.10 35.06 -16.08
C LEU A 16 -32.18 33.56 -16.39
N VAL A 17 -31.11 32.83 -16.06
CA VAL A 17 -31.21 31.38 -15.85
C VAL A 17 -32.01 31.22 -14.55
N ALA A 18 -33.26 30.77 -14.68
CA ALA A 18 -34.05 30.38 -13.53
C ALA A 18 -33.33 29.21 -12.84
N SER A 19 -32.73 29.47 -11.67
CA SER A 19 -32.31 28.41 -10.76
C SER A 19 -33.57 27.68 -10.30
N GLU A 20 -33.71 26.41 -10.63
CA GLU A 20 -34.75 25.57 -10.04
C GLU A 20 -34.66 25.65 -8.51
N PRO A 21 -35.79 25.74 -7.80
CA PRO A 21 -35.76 25.72 -6.34
C PRO A 21 -35.15 24.39 -5.89
N ALA A 22 -34.15 24.45 -5.01
CA ALA A 22 -33.57 23.29 -4.36
C ALA A 22 -34.72 22.43 -3.79
N ARG A 23 -34.92 21.24 -4.37
CA ARG A 23 -35.95 20.31 -3.93
C ARG A 23 -35.69 20.00 -2.45
N ALA A 24 -36.67 20.27 -1.59
CA ALA A 24 -36.53 20.01 -0.16
C ALA A 24 -36.19 18.52 0.04
N ALA A 25 -35.11 18.25 0.78
CA ALA A 25 -34.65 16.89 1.07
C ALA A 25 -35.80 16.07 1.70
N GLU A 26 -36.04 14.87 1.18
CA GLU A 26 -37.04 13.96 1.76
C GLU A 26 -36.56 13.51 3.15
N SER A 27 -37.34 13.85 4.19
CA SER A 27 -37.07 13.38 5.55
C SER A 27 -37.41 11.89 5.64
N MET A 28 -36.39 11.05 5.89
CA MET A 28 -36.53 9.60 6.07
C MET A 28 -35.98 9.20 7.44
N THR A 29 -36.60 8.19 8.07
CA THR A 29 -36.07 7.54 9.27
C THR A 29 -34.88 6.63 8.93
N ASP A 30 -34.00 6.36 9.90
CA ASP A 30 -32.86 5.45 9.71
C ASP A 30 -33.29 4.06 9.23
N ALA A 31 -34.43 3.55 9.72
CA ALA A 31 -34.99 2.26 9.31
C ALA A 31 -35.46 2.26 7.84
N GLU A 32 -35.96 3.39 7.36
CA GLU A 32 -36.31 3.55 5.94
C GLU A 32 -35.04 3.61 5.08
N VAL A 33 -34.02 4.38 5.48
CA VAL A 33 -32.74 4.46 4.76
C VAL A 33 -32.03 3.11 4.74
N GLU A 34 -32.07 2.35 5.83
CA GLU A 34 -31.55 0.98 5.91
C GLU A 34 -32.25 0.07 4.89
N ARG A 35 -33.59 0.02 4.90
CA ARG A 35 -34.37 -0.77 3.94
C ARG A 35 -34.08 -0.38 2.49
N LEU A 36 -34.03 0.92 2.18
CA LEU A 36 -33.72 1.39 0.83
C LEU A 36 -32.29 1.01 0.42
N SER A 37 -31.33 1.13 1.34
CA SER A 37 -29.93 0.74 1.11
C SER A 37 -29.79 -0.76 0.86
N GLU A 38 -30.52 -1.59 1.61
CA GLU A 38 -30.63 -3.04 1.38
C GLU A 38 -31.25 -3.36 0.02
N ILE A 39 -32.30 -2.65 -0.41
CA ILE A 39 -32.94 -2.89 -1.70
C ILE A 39 -32.00 -2.46 -2.84
N ALA A 40 -31.43 -1.25 -2.73
CA ALA A 40 -30.47 -0.68 -3.68
C ALA A 40 -29.28 -1.62 -3.89
N LEU A 41 -28.76 -2.20 -2.81
CA LEU A 41 -27.63 -3.10 -2.89
C LEU A 41 -28.05 -4.54 -3.18
N LEU A 42 -28.99 -5.17 -2.46
CA LEU A 42 -29.15 -6.63 -2.46
C LEU A 42 -30.30 -7.18 -3.33
N ARG A 43 -31.27 -6.35 -3.72
CA ARG A 43 -32.40 -6.74 -4.60
C ARG A 43 -32.11 -6.37 -6.05
N SER A 44 -33.01 -6.66 -6.99
CA SER A 44 -32.86 -6.36 -8.44
C SER A 44 -34.16 -5.81 -9.03
N GLY A 45 -34.10 -5.32 -10.28
CA GLY A 45 -35.27 -4.82 -11.02
C GLY A 45 -35.83 -3.51 -10.47
N THR A 46 -37.13 -3.28 -10.73
CA THR A 46 -37.84 -2.04 -10.36
C THR A 46 -37.69 -1.63 -8.90
N PRO A 47 -37.77 -2.53 -7.90
CA PRO A 47 -37.55 -2.14 -6.51
C PRO A 47 -36.19 -1.48 -6.27
N ARG A 48 -35.13 -1.93 -6.96
CA ARG A 48 -33.79 -1.33 -6.85
C ARG A 48 -33.78 0.09 -7.42
N LEU A 49 -34.37 0.28 -8.60
CA LEU A 49 -34.44 1.59 -9.27
C LEU A 49 -35.21 2.61 -8.44
N ASP A 50 -36.34 2.20 -7.86
CA ASP A 50 -37.11 3.03 -6.93
C ASP A 50 -36.27 3.40 -5.69
N ALA A 51 -35.59 2.42 -5.09
CA ALA A 51 -34.75 2.69 -3.93
C ALA A 51 -33.59 3.66 -4.23
N LEU A 52 -32.90 3.51 -5.37
CA LEU A 52 -31.86 4.44 -5.80
C LEU A 52 -32.44 5.85 -6.03
N GLY A 53 -33.60 5.97 -6.67
CA GLY A 53 -34.27 7.26 -6.88
C GLY A 53 -34.67 7.95 -5.58
N ARG A 54 -35.16 7.20 -4.60
CA ARG A 54 -35.52 7.72 -3.27
C ARG A 54 -34.28 8.14 -2.47
N LEU A 55 -33.21 7.36 -2.49
CA LEU A 55 -31.94 7.75 -1.87
C LEU A 55 -31.36 9.00 -2.53
N ALA A 56 -31.44 9.12 -3.86
CA ALA A 56 -31.03 10.31 -4.59
C ALA A 56 -31.85 11.55 -4.17
N ALA A 57 -33.17 11.42 -4.07
CA ALA A 57 -34.07 12.51 -3.67
C ALA A 57 -33.86 12.96 -2.21
N ARG A 58 -33.37 12.08 -1.33
CA ARG A 58 -32.98 12.42 0.05
C ARG A 58 -31.77 13.36 0.09
N GLY A 59 -30.84 13.23 -0.86
CA GLY A 59 -29.72 14.18 -1.03
C GLY A 59 -28.72 14.24 0.14
N ASN A 60 -28.60 13.20 0.95
CA ASN A 60 -27.68 13.16 2.10
C ASN A 60 -26.50 12.19 1.83
N PRO A 61 -25.24 12.64 1.96
CA PRO A 61 -24.04 11.88 1.59
C PRO A 61 -23.74 10.67 2.47
N ASP A 62 -24.41 10.48 3.61
CA ASP A 62 -24.19 9.31 4.49
C ASP A 62 -24.40 7.94 3.80
N VAL A 63 -25.17 7.87 2.71
CA VAL A 63 -25.35 6.65 1.90
C VAL A 63 -24.31 6.49 0.78
N ALA A 64 -23.38 7.43 0.61
CA ALA A 64 -22.37 7.38 -0.45
C ALA A 64 -21.57 6.06 -0.41
N ALA A 65 -21.18 5.58 0.77
CA ALA A 65 -20.44 4.33 0.91
C ALA A 65 -21.22 3.10 0.39
N THR A 66 -22.54 3.07 0.59
CA THR A 66 -23.43 2.05 0.03
C THR A 66 -23.48 2.13 -1.50
N LEU A 67 -23.55 3.35 -2.05
CA LEU A 67 -23.56 3.59 -3.50
C LEU A 67 -22.22 3.21 -4.14
N VAL A 68 -21.09 3.44 -3.46
CA VAL A 68 -19.77 2.95 -3.88
C VAL A 68 -19.78 1.42 -3.98
N MET A 69 -20.37 0.70 -3.01
CA MET A 69 -20.52 -0.76 -3.11
C MET A 69 -21.45 -1.17 -4.26
N ALA A 70 -22.53 -0.43 -4.51
CA ALA A 70 -23.44 -0.71 -5.62
C ALA A 70 -22.72 -0.53 -6.97
N LEU A 71 -21.97 0.56 -7.19
CA LEU A 71 -21.14 0.76 -8.38
C LEU A 71 -20.15 -0.39 -8.61
N ARG A 72 -19.65 -0.98 -7.53
CA ARG A 72 -18.71 -2.10 -7.62
C ARG A 72 -19.37 -3.40 -8.05
N TYR A 73 -20.49 -3.73 -7.41
CA TYR A 73 -21.06 -5.08 -7.45
C TYR A 73 -22.35 -5.19 -8.27
N ARG A 74 -22.88 -4.09 -8.80
CA ARG A 74 -24.15 -4.03 -9.55
C ARG A 74 -23.95 -3.37 -10.91
N ARG A 75 -23.58 -4.19 -11.89
CA ARG A 75 -23.29 -3.75 -13.27
C ARG A 75 -24.55 -3.38 -14.07
N ASP A 76 -25.72 -3.84 -13.62
CA ASP A 76 -27.01 -3.65 -14.29
C ASP A 76 -27.66 -2.29 -14.01
N VAL A 77 -27.09 -1.47 -13.11
CA VAL A 77 -27.65 -0.16 -12.69
C VAL A 77 -26.56 0.91 -12.48
N LEU A 78 -25.47 0.85 -13.26
CA LEU A 78 -24.32 1.75 -13.06
C LEU A 78 -24.72 3.22 -13.22
N ASN A 79 -25.54 3.55 -14.21
CA ASN A 79 -25.95 4.93 -14.50
C ASN A 79 -26.85 5.49 -13.39
N GLU A 80 -27.81 4.70 -12.92
CA GLU A 80 -28.74 5.09 -11.87
C GLU A 80 -28.03 5.21 -10.52
N THR A 81 -27.05 4.33 -10.26
CA THR A 81 -26.21 4.43 -9.06
C THR A 81 -25.29 5.64 -9.12
N ALA A 82 -24.68 5.94 -10.27
CA ALA A 82 -23.87 7.13 -10.48
C ALA A 82 -24.69 8.41 -10.31
N PHE A 83 -25.92 8.46 -10.86
CA PHE A 83 -26.85 9.55 -10.67
C PHE A 83 -27.22 9.74 -9.19
N ALA A 84 -27.54 8.65 -8.47
CA ALA A 84 -27.83 8.72 -7.05
C ALA A 84 -26.61 9.22 -6.26
N PHE A 85 -25.41 8.75 -6.60
CA PHE A 85 -24.16 9.20 -5.98
C PHE A 85 -23.94 10.70 -6.20
N GLN A 86 -24.06 11.17 -7.43
CA GLN A 86 -23.97 12.59 -7.76
C GLN A 86 -25.01 13.42 -7.01
N SER A 87 -26.24 12.92 -6.89
CA SER A 87 -27.32 13.61 -6.19
C SER A 87 -27.04 13.80 -4.69
N VAL A 88 -26.41 12.81 -4.04
CA VAL A 88 -26.13 12.88 -2.59
C VAL A 88 -24.78 13.51 -2.25
N THR A 89 -23.83 13.54 -3.19
CA THR A 89 -22.47 14.05 -2.96
C THR A 89 -22.15 15.36 -3.69
N GLY A 90 -22.97 15.72 -4.69
CA GLY A 90 -22.66 16.79 -5.65
C GLY A 90 -21.51 16.45 -6.62
N SER A 91 -20.93 15.25 -6.55
CA SER A 91 -19.74 14.88 -7.32
C SER A 91 -20.10 14.00 -8.51
N ASP A 92 -19.66 14.42 -9.70
CA ASP A 92 -19.86 13.68 -10.94
C ASP A 92 -18.80 12.58 -11.08
N VAL A 93 -19.17 11.36 -10.67
CA VAL A 93 -18.35 10.15 -10.83
C VAL A 93 -19.19 9.04 -11.45
N SER A 94 -18.61 8.30 -12.40
CA SER A 94 -19.32 7.27 -13.17
C SER A 94 -18.83 5.86 -12.87
N THR A 95 -17.69 5.70 -12.21
CA THR A 95 -17.08 4.40 -11.94
C THR A 95 -16.93 4.14 -10.45
N TRP A 96 -16.91 2.85 -10.07
CA TRP A 96 -16.53 2.45 -8.71
C TRP A 96 -15.17 3.01 -8.29
N TYR A 97 -14.22 3.05 -9.22
CA TYR A 97 -12.86 3.50 -8.94
C TYR A 97 -12.86 4.97 -8.52
N ASP A 98 -13.52 5.84 -9.29
CA ASP A 98 -13.59 7.29 -9.01
C ASP A 98 -14.43 7.57 -7.76
N ALA A 99 -15.55 6.86 -7.58
CA ALA A 99 -16.38 6.99 -6.38
C ALA A 99 -15.64 6.56 -5.10
N MET A 100 -14.75 5.56 -5.19
CA MET A 100 -13.90 5.16 -4.07
C MET A 100 -12.79 6.19 -3.80
N LEU A 101 -12.22 6.83 -4.82
CA LEU A 101 -11.30 7.96 -4.62
C LEU A 101 -12.01 9.13 -3.94
N TRP A 102 -13.24 9.46 -4.36
CA TRP A 102 -14.07 10.45 -3.68
C TRP A 102 -14.25 10.07 -2.21
N GLN A 103 -14.62 8.82 -1.93
CA GLN A 103 -14.82 8.36 -0.56
C GLN A 103 -13.54 8.50 0.28
N GLN A 104 -12.37 8.17 -0.28
CA GLN A 104 -11.07 8.36 0.39
C GLN A 104 -10.75 9.84 0.66
N ALA A 105 -11.16 10.75 -0.24
CA ALA A 105 -10.93 12.18 -0.15
C ALA A 105 -11.86 12.92 0.82
N HIS A 106 -12.98 12.30 1.21
CA HIS A 106 -14.00 12.89 2.10
C HIS A 106 -14.11 12.11 3.43
N PRO A 107 -13.08 12.14 4.29
CA PRO A 107 -13.11 11.46 5.59
C PRO A 107 -14.13 12.03 6.58
N GLU A 108 -14.62 13.24 6.35
CA GLU A 108 -15.67 13.89 7.14
C GLU A 108 -17.07 13.28 6.91
N VAL A 109 -17.28 12.56 5.79
CA VAL A 109 -18.55 11.91 5.48
C VAL A 109 -18.64 10.61 6.26
N THR A 110 -19.49 10.60 7.30
CA THR A 110 -19.77 9.41 8.09
C THR A 110 -20.81 8.54 7.37
N ALA A 111 -20.49 7.27 7.14
CA ALA A 111 -21.43 6.33 6.54
C ALA A 111 -22.66 6.10 7.43
N HIS A 112 -23.83 5.99 6.82
CA HIS A 112 -25.08 5.65 7.51
C HIS A 112 -24.92 4.32 8.28
N PRO A 113 -25.51 4.15 9.48
CA PRO A 113 -25.32 2.96 10.31
C PRO A 113 -25.59 1.61 9.62
N SER A 114 -26.49 1.58 8.64
CA SER A 114 -26.78 0.39 7.81
C SER A 114 -25.60 -0.06 6.94
N TYR A 115 -24.62 0.80 6.66
CA TYR A 115 -23.48 0.46 5.80
C TYR A 115 -22.73 -0.77 6.33
N ARG A 116 -22.50 -0.84 7.65
CA ARG A 116 -21.73 -1.91 8.26
C ARG A 116 -22.38 -3.28 8.05
N SER A 117 -23.68 -3.42 8.31
CA SER A 117 -24.38 -4.70 8.10
C SER A 117 -24.35 -5.10 6.62
N LEU A 118 -24.61 -4.16 5.71
CA LEU A 118 -24.53 -4.38 4.27
C LEU A 118 -23.14 -4.82 3.81
N LYS A 119 -22.09 -4.17 4.33
CA LYS A 119 -20.69 -4.51 4.05
C LYS A 119 -20.39 -5.95 4.45
N LEU A 120 -20.78 -6.35 5.66
CA LEU A 120 -20.57 -7.70 6.16
C LEU A 120 -21.37 -8.73 5.35
N THR A 121 -22.62 -8.43 4.98
CA THR A 121 -23.42 -9.30 4.09
C THR A 121 -22.75 -9.51 2.73
N ILE A 122 -22.15 -8.48 2.14
CA ILE A 122 -21.40 -8.63 0.88
C ILE A 122 -20.15 -9.49 1.06
N LEU A 123 -19.37 -9.24 2.11
CA LEU A 123 -18.17 -10.04 2.39
C LEU A 123 -18.50 -11.50 2.66
N GLU A 124 -19.51 -11.78 3.48
CA GLU A 124 -19.99 -13.14 3.77
C GLU A 124 -20.44 -13.89 2.50
N ARG A 125 -21.12 -13.21 1.58
CA ARG A 125 -21.51 -13.79 0.27
C ARG A 125 -20.31 -14.09 -0.64
N LEU A 126 -19.23 -13.33 -0.52
CA LEU A 126 -17.99 -13.60 -1.26
C LEU A 126 -17.25 -14.80 -0.66
N ASP A 127 -17.06 -14.76 0.67
CA ASP A 127 -16.56 -15.87 1.47
C ASP A 127 -16.88 -15.63 2.96
N PRO A 128 -17.54 -16.57 3.67
CA PRO A 128 -17.83 -16.40 5.10
C PRO A 128 -16.58 -16.23 5.97
N GLU A 129 -15.40 -16.69 5.52
CA GLU A 129 -14.14 -16.54 6.26
C GLU A 129 -13.75 -15.08 6.49
N PHE A 130 -14.23 -14.13 5.67
CA PHE A 130 -13.98 -12.70 5.92
C PHE A 130 -14.57 -12.21 7.25
N LEU A 131 -15.58 -12.90 7.80
CA LEU A 131 -16.17 -12.55 9.09
C LEU A 131 -15.23 -12.84 10.27
N ARG A 132 -14.16 -13.62 10.08
CA ARG A 132 -13.09 -13.77 11.10
C ARG A 132 -12.40 -12.44 11.41
N PHE A 133 -12.29 -11.57 10.40
CA PHE A 133 -11.53 -10.33 10.48
C PHE A 133 -12.37 -9.11 10.83
N LEU A 134 -13.65 -9.13 10.44
CA LEU A 134 -14.55 -7.98 10.49
C LEU A 134 -15.94 -8.31 11.06
N GLY A 135 -16.23 -9.59 11.34
CA GLY A 135 -17.52 -10.02 11.89
C GLY A 135 -17.74 -9.54 13.32
N GLY A 136 -19.01 -9.49 13.73
CA GLY A 136 -19.38 -9.00 15.05
C GLY A 136 -18.78 -7.62 15.33
N ASP A 137 -18.38 -7.36 16.58
CA ASP A 137 -17.95 -6.03 16.97
C ASP A 137 -16.62 -5.58 16.35
N LEU A 138 -15.86 -6.47 15.69
CA LEU A 138 -14.57 -6.16 15.07
C LEU A 138 -14.64 -5.06 14.00
N SER A 139 -15.78 -4.93 13.30
CA SER A 139 -15.99 -3.88 12.29
C SER A 139 -16.65 -2.60 12.82
N ARG A 140 -16.87 -2.48 14.14
CA ARG A 140 -17.33 -1.20 14.70
C ARG A 140 -16.23 -0.14 14.52
N PRO A 141 -16.58 1.13 14.22
CA PRO A 141 -15.59 2.19 14.05
C PRO A 141 -14.59 2.29 15.21
N ASP A 142 -15.04 2.15 16.46
CA ASP A 142 -14.18 2.22 17.65
C ASP A 142 -13.17 1.05 17.77
N ASN A 143 -13.39 -0.03 17.03
CA ASN A 143 -12.56 -1.24 17.02
C ASN A 143 -11.64 -1.33 15.78
N LEU A 144 -11.65 -0.31 14.92
CA LEU A 144 -10.82 -0.22 13.73
C LEU A 144 -9.89 1.00 13.80
N ASP A 145 -8.63 0.83 13.41
CA ASP A 145 -7.69 1.96 13.21
C ASP A 145 -7.73 2.52 11.78
N ILE A 146 -8.59 1.96 10.94
CA ILE A 146 -8.82 2.34 9.54
C ILE A 146 -10.31 2.38 9.25
N ARG A 147 -10.72 3.16 8.24
CA ARG A 147 -12.12 3.30 7.86
C ARG A 147 -12.67 2.04 7.19
N LEU A 148 -13.77 1.49 7.71
CA LEU A 148 -14.39 0.26 7.20
C LEU A 148 -14.76 0.38 5.73
N GLU A 149 -15.25 1.55 5.32
CA GLU A 149 -15.72 1.81 3.96
C GLU A 149 -14.60 1.80 2.92
N GLU A 150 -13.36 2.06 3.32
CA GLU A 150 -12.17 1.99 2.47
C GLU A 150 -11.55 0.57 2.40
N ILE A 151 -11.98 -0.37 3.25
CA ILE A 151 -11.53 -1.76 3.17
C ILE A 151 -12.21 -2.43 1.97
N VAL A 152 -11.45 -2.94 1.03
CA VAL A 152 -11.96 -3.50 -0.22
C VAL A 152 -11.54 -4.95 -0.40
N TRP A 153 -12.43 -5.80 -0.92
CA TRP A 153 -12.06 -7.14 -1.35
C TRP A 153 -11.08 -7.08 -2.52
N GLY A 154 -9.95 -7.77 -2.44
CA GLY A 154 -8.88 -7.78 -3.44
C GLY A 154 -9.10 -8.76 -4.61
N GLY A 155 -10.20 -9.52 -4.61
CA GLY A 155 -10.51 -10.49 -5.68
C GLY A 155 -10.15 -11.95 -5.34
N VAL A 156 -9.60 -12.20 -4.15
CA VAL A 156 -9.26 -13.55 -3.66
C VAL A 156 -9.88 -13.79 -2.29
N ARG A 157 -10.14 -15.05 -1.95
CA ARG A 157 -10.60 -15.47 -0.61
C ARG A 157 -9.46 -15.31 0.42
N PRO A 158 -9.74 -15.34 1.74
CA PRO A 158 -8.69 -15.49 2.74
C PRO A 158 -7.77 -16.67 2.40
N ASP A 159 -6.46 -16.45 2.46
CA ASP A 159 -5.40 -17.37 2.00
C ASP A 159 -5.51 -17.86 0.53
N GLY A 160 -6.32 -17.19 -0.32
CA GLY A 160 -6.37 -17.47 -1.76
C GLY A 160 -5.06 -17.19 -2.51
N ILE A 161 -4.20 -16.38 -1.90
CA ILE A 161 -2.78 -16.24 -2.23
C ILE A 161 -2.01 -16.89 -1.06
N PRO A 162 -1.62 -18.17 -1.18
CA PRO A 162 -1.13 -18.95 -0.04
C PRO A 162 0.25 -18.47 0.40
N SER A 163 0.43 -18.29 1.71
CA SER A 163 1.75 -17.98 2.30
C SER A 163 2.70 -19.16 2.15
N LEU A 164 4.00 -18.87 2.08
CA LEU A 164 5.06 -19.86 2.18
C LEU A 164 5.51 -19.96 3.63
N ASP A 165 5.20 -21.06 4.30
CA ASP A 165 5.52 -21.24 5.72
C ASP A 165 6.66 -22.25 5.87
N ARG A 166 7.84 -21.76 6.26
CA ARG A 166 9.11 -22.52 6.32
C ARG A 166 9.39 -23.30 5.01
N PRO A 167 9.41 -22.62 3.84
CA PRO A 167 9.56 -23.31 2.57
C PRO A 167 10.93 -23.99 2.45
N ALA A 168 10.99 -25.01 1.59
CA ALA A 168 12.25 -25.64 1.23
C ALA A 168 13.18 -24.62 0.56
N MET A 169 14.46 -24.69 0.89
CA MET A 169 15.51 -23.87 0.28
C MET A 169 16.56 -24.78 -0.34
N THR A 170 17.15 -24.33 -1.44
CA THR A 170 18.23 -24.97 -2.17
C THR A 170 19.51 -24.14 -2.11
N THR A 171 20.63 -24.67 -2.62
CA THR A 171 21.89 -23.92 -2.72
C THR A 171 21.87 -22.95 -3.90
N ALA A 172 22.75 -21.96 -3.90
CA ALA A 172 22.93 -21.08 -5.06
C ALA A 172 23.37 -21.84 -6.34
N ALA A 173 24.11 -22.93 -6.19
CA ALA A 173 24.58 -23.74 -7.31
C ALA A 173 23.44 -24.56 -7.95
N ASP A 174 22.50 -25.03 -7.13
CA ASP A 174 21.34 -25.82 -7.57
C ASP A 174 20.13 -24.96 -7.98
N ALA A 175 20.26 -23.63 -7.95
CA ALA A 175 19.21 -22.70 -8.38
C ALA A 175 19.31 -22.38 -9.89
N ASP A 176 19.45 -23.42 -10.71
CA ASP A 176 19.57 -23.35 -12.17
C ASP A 176 18.33 -22.79 -12.87
N TYR A 177 17.19 -22.83 -12.17
CA TYR A 177 15.93 -22.31 -12.65
C TYR A 177 15.91 -20.77 -12.72
N LEU A 178 16.77 -20.06 -11.99
CA LEU A 178 16.86 -18.58 -11.99
C LEU A 178 17.73 -18.05 -13.13
N LEU A 179 17.21 -17.03 -13.82
CA LEU A 179 17.98 -16.26 -14.78
C LEU A 179 18.85 -15.22 -14.07
N ASP A 180 19.95 -14.81 -14.69
CA ASP A 180 20.89 -13.85 -14.10
C ASP A 180 20.23 -12.49 -13.77
N ASP A 181 19.21 -12.09 -14.54
CA ASP A 181 18.44 -10.85 -14.40
C ASP A 181 17.18 -10.99 -13.53
N ASP A 182 16.84 -12.21 -13.09
CA ASP A 182 15.73 -12.41 -12.15
C ASP A 182 16.03 -11.63 -10.86
N LEU A 183 15.07 -10.80 -10.43
CA LEU A 183 15.19 -10.08 -9.17
C LEU A 183 14.90 -11.00 -7.99
N VAL A 184 15.69 -10.86 -6.93
CA VAL A 184 15.52 -11.54 -5.65
C VAL A 184 15.39 -10.55 -4.51
N PHE A 185 14.59 -10.91 -3.51
CA PHE A 185 14.66 -10.32 -2.18
C PHE A 185 15.83 -10.97 -1.45
N GLY A 186 16.91 -10.22 -1.29
CA GLY A 186 18.10 -10.61 -0.54
C GLY A 186 17.98 -10.24 0.94
N VAL A 187 18.22 -11.21 1.81
CA VAL A 187 18.16 -11.08 3.27
C VAL A 187 19.40 -11.70 3.88
N ALA A 188 20.03 -11.01 4.82
CA ALA A 188 21.09 -11.55 5.67
C ALA A 188 20.76 -11.25 7.13
N ILE A 189 20.74 -12.28 7.97
CA ILE A 189 20.53 -12.14 9.41
C ILE A 189 21.50 -13.09 10.10
N ASP A 190 22.40 -12.54 10.92
CA ASP A 190 23.32 -13.29 11.79
C ASP A 190 24.10 -14.38 11.03
N GLY A 191 24.55 -14.06 9.81
CA GLY A 191 25.31 -14.96 8.93
C GLY A 191 24.47 -15.91 8.07
N ASP A 192 23.15 -16.03 8.30
CA ASP A 192 22.25 -16.78 7.43
C ASP A 192 21.77 -15.88 6.27
N VAL A 193 22.23 -16.20 5.05
CA VAL A 193 21.98 -15.41 3.85
C VAL A 193 21.02 -16.14 2.92
N ARG A 194 19.94 -15.45 2.56
CA ARG A 194 18.77 -15.99 1.85
C ARG A 194 18.43 -15.14 0.64
N ALA A 195 17.98 -15.79 -0.43
CA ALA A 195 17.42 -15.16 -1.61
C ALA A 195 16.00 -15.71 -1.88
N TYR A 196 15.03 -14.81 -2.00
CA TYR A 196 13.64 -15.13 -2.32
C TYR A 196 13.26 -14.49 -3.67
N PRO A 197 13.17 -15.24 -4.78
CA PRO A 197 12.89 -14.68 -6.10
C PRO A 197 11.55 -13.95 -6.16
N LEU A 198 11.56 -12.72 -6.69
CA LEU A 198 10.35 -11.88 -6.80
C LEU A 198 9.25 -12.57 -7.62
N ARG A 199 9.62 -13.34 -8.65
CA ARG A 199 8.67 -14.08 -9.50
C ARG A 199 7.96 -15.23 -8.76
N ILE A 200 8.57 -15.79 -7.71
CA ILE A 200 7.89 -16.75 -6.82
C ILE A 200 7.09 -15.99 -5.78
N MET A 201 7.71 -15.01 -5.12
CA MET A 201 7.05 -14.19 -4.11
C MET A 201 5.84 -13.42 -4.66
N GLY A 202 5.77 -13.10 -5.95
CA GLY A 202 4.59 -12.47 -6.55
C GLY A 202 3.35 -13.36 -6.56
N TRP A 203 3.49 -14.70 -6.49
CA TRP A 203 2.37 -15.64 -6.40
C TRP A 203 1.96 -16.00 -4.98
N HIS A 204 2.83 -15.72 -4.01
CA HIS A 204 2.65 -16.11 -2.61
C HIS A 204 2.46 -14.92 -1.68
N GLU A 205 3.15 -13.82 -1.99
CA GLU A 205 3.06 -12.49 -1.37
C GLU A 205 3.30 -12.44 0.15
N MET A 206 3.41 -13.59 0.81
CA MET A 206 3.78 -13.77 2.20
C MET A 206 4.70 -14.97 2.34
N LEU A 207 5.73 -14.81 3.15
CA LEU A 207 6.63 -15.85 3.60
C LEU A 207 6.76 -15.74 5.12
N ASN A 208 6.69 -16.85 5.84
CA ASN A 208 7.04 -16.97 7.26
C ASN A 208 8.24 -17.92 7.38
N ASP A 209 9.35 -17.47 7.97
CA ASP A 209 10.60 -18.25 8.05
C ASP A 209 11.34 -17.97 9.36
N VAL A 210 12.42 -18.70 9.61
CA VAL A 210 13.41 -18.41 10.65
C VAL A 210 14.78 -18.29 9.97
N ILE A 211 15.35 -17.08 10.01
CA ILE A 211 16.62 -16.75 9.35
C ILE A 211 17.60 -16.30 10.44
N GLY A 212 18.75 -16.96 10.55
CA GLY A 212 19.74 -16.63 11.59
C GLY A 212 19.21 -16.76 13.03
N GLY A 213 18.19 -17.61 13.25
CA GLY A 213 17.51 -17.75 14.54
C GLY A 213 16.41 -16.72 14.81
N VAL A 214 16.22 -15.74 13.93
CA VAL A 214 15.17 -14.72 14.06
C VAL A 214 13.92 -15.16 13.29
N PRO A 215 12.75 -15.31 13.94
CA PRO A 215 11.50 -15.58 13.24
C PRO A 215 11.05 -14.31 12.52
N VAL A 216 10.76 -14.46 11.23
CA VAL A 216 10.45 -13.35 10.32
C VAL A 216 9.26 -13.63 9.44
N ALA A 217 8.63 -12.55 8.96
CA ALA A 217 7.67 -12.59 7.87
C ALA A 217 8.09 -11.58 6.79
N LEU A 218 8.26 -12.06 5.56
CA LEU A 218 8.42 -11.19 4.39
C LEU A 218 7.06 -10.98 3.74
N ALA A 219 6.57 -9.75 3.84
CA ALA A 219 5.31 -9.33 3.25
C ALA A 219 5.54 -8.57 1.94
N TYR A 220 5.14 -9.16 0.82
CA TYR A 220 5.25 -8.55 -0.50
C TYR A 220 3.89 -8.11 -1.05
N CYS A 221 3.60 -6.82 -0.96
CA CYS A 221 2.46 -6.21 -1.68
C CYS A 221 2.88 -5.96 -3.14
N THR A 222 2.52 -6.87 -4.05
CA THR A 222 2.76 -6.74 -5.51
C THR A 222 2.13 -5.46 -6.07
N LEU A 223 0.93 -5.12 -5.60
CA LEU A 223 0.21 -3.90 -6.00
C LEU A 223 0.94 -2.61 -5.61
N CYS A 224 1.71 -2.66 -4.53
CA CYS A 224 2.49 -1.55 -3.98
C CYS A 224 3.95 -1.58 -4.41
N GLY A 225 4.40 -2.64 -5.10
CA GLY A 225 5.82 -2.87 -5.38
C GLY A 225 6.69 -2.98 -4.13
N ALA A 226 6.12 -3.36 -2.98
CA ALA A 226 6.78 -3.23 -1.67
C ALA A 226 6.93 -4.57 -0.95
N GLY A 227 8.18 -4.99 -0.74
CA GLY A 227 8.57 -6.14 0.08
C GLY A 227 9.17 -5.67 1.40
N ILE A 228 8.52 -6.00 2.53
CA ILE A 228 8.96 -5.58 3.86
C ILE A 228 9.18 -6.82 4.71
N LEU A 229 10.37 -6.90 5.32
CA LEU A 229 10.75 -8.00 6.21
C LEU A 229 10.53 -7.58 7.66
N PHE A 230 9.64 -8.28 8.36
CA PHE A 230 9.32 -8.03 9.75
C PHE A 230 9.88 -9.14 10.65
N GLU A 231 10.42 -8.78 11.81
CA GLU A 231 10.57 -9.72 12.93
C GLU A 231 9.18 -10.02 13.50
N THR A 232 8.88 -11.28 13.75
CA THR A 232 7.55 -11.71 14.22
C THR A 232 7.52 -12.15 15.68
N ARG A 233 8.68 -12.13 16.35
CA ARG A 233 8.72 -12.21 17.82
C ARG A 233 8.25 -10.87 18.38
N VAL A 234 7.20 -10.92 19.20
CA VAL A 234 6.67 -9.74 19.88
C VAL A 234 6.77 -9.98 21.38
N ASP A 235 7.24 -8.96 22.11
CA ASP A 235 7.38 -9.01 23.56
C ASP A 235 6.03 -9.32 24.23
N GLY A 236 6.06 -10.20 25.24
CA GLY A 236 4.87 -10.65 25.96
C GLY A 236 4.08 -11.77 25.26
N ARG A 237 4.47 -12.22 24.06
CA ARG A 237 3.89 -13.40 23.41
C ARG A 237 4.82 -14.61 23.51
N ALA A 238 4.24 -15.79 23.71
CA ALA A 238 4.98 -17.05 23.78
C ALA A 238 5.55 -17.46 22.40
N ASP A 239 4.69 -17.43 21.38
CA ASP A 239 5.05 -17.82 20.02
C ASP A 239 5.16 -16.61 19.07
N PRO A 240 6.08 -16.67 18.09
CA PRO A 240 6.12 -15.70 17.00
C PRO A 240 4.79 -15.67 16.22
N LEU A 241 4.45 -14.50 15.69
CA LEU A 241 3.31 -14.37 14.79
C LEU A 241 3.59 -15.07 13.45
N VAL A 242 2.58 -15.75 12.93
CA VAL A 242 2.58 -16.34 11.59
C VAL A 242 1.48 -15.65 10.79
N PHE A 243 1.85 -15.08 9.64
CA PHE A 243 0.96 -14.25 8.84
C PHE A 243 0.41 -14.96 7.61
N GLY A 244 -0.86 -14.72 7.31
CA GLY A 244 -1.51 -15.11 6.07
C GLY A 244 -1.97 -13.90 5.25
N SER A 245 -2.55 -14.18 4.08
CA SER A 245 -3.10 -13.15 3.19
C SER A 245 -4.60 -13.03 3.40
N SER A 246 -5.12 -11.88 3.87
CA SER A 246 -6.56 -11.77 4.17
C SER A 246 -7.43 -11.74 2.92
N GLY A 247 -6.89 -11.37 1.76
CA GLY A 247 -7.65 -11.06 0.55
C GLY A 247 -8.34 -9.69 0.59
N LEU A 248 -8.12 -8.90 1.64
CA LEU A 248 -8.59 -7.51 1.78
C LEU A 248 -7.45 -6.53 1.49
N LEU A 249 -7.81 -5.36 0.98
CA LEU A 249 -6.92 -4.24 0.76
C LEU A 249 -7.46 -3.00 1.46
N TYR A 250 -6.56 -2.08 1.81
CA TYR A 250 -6.89 -0.73 2.26
C TYR A 250 -5.99 0.24 1.48
N ARG A 251 -6.59 1.16 0.70
CA ARG A 251 -5.87 2.07 -0.22
C ARG A 251 -4.84 1.34 -1.10
N SER A 252 -5.29 0.26 -1.75
CA SER A 252 -4.46 -0.63 -2.61
C SER A 252 -3.31 -1.35 -1.91
N ASN A 253 -3.14 -1.19 -0.60
CA ASN A 253 -2.20 -1.98 0.20
C ASN A 253 -2.85 -3.23 0.76
N LYS A 254 -2.10 -4.32 0.80
CA LYS A 254 -2.53 -5.58 1.40
C LYS A 254 -2.79 -5.40 2.89
N LEU A 255 -3.94 -5.89 3.35
CA LEU A 255 -4.13 -6.26 4.76
C LEU A 255 -3.70 -7.71 4.94
N MET A 256 -2.70 -7.95 5.78
CA MET A 256 -2.33 -9.30 6.22
C MET A 256 -3.12 -9.64 7.49
N PHE A 257 -3.12 -10.91 7.90
CA PHE A 257 -3.70 -11.32 9.18
C PHE A 257 -2.75 -12.24 9.92
N ASP A 258 -2.73 -12.20 11.25
CA ASP A 258 -2.00 -13.22 12.02
C ASP A 258 -2.91 -14.42 12.32
N ARG A 259 -2.40 -15.63 12.11
CA ARG A 259 -3.15 -16.88 12.28
C ARG A 259 -3.53 -17.18 13.74
N ALA A 260 -2.87 -16.52 14.70
CA ALA A 260 -3.05 -16.81 16.12
C ALA A 260 -4.27 -16.08 16.71
N THR A 261 -4.61 -14.90 16.18
CA THR A 261 -5.67 -14.05 16.73
C THR A 261 -6.67 -13.54 15.69
N ASP A 262 -6.41 -13.77 14.40
CA ASP A 262 -7.16 -13.20 13.28
C ASP A 262 -7.21 -11.67 13.27
N SER A 263 -6.25 -11.01 13.94
CA SER A 263 -6.11 -9.55 13.82
C SER A 263 -5.69 -9.20 12.40
N LEU A 264 -6.28 -8.16 11.82
CA LEU A 264 -5.82 -7.60 10.55
C LEU A 264 -4.65 -6.66 10.83
N TRP A 265 -3.68 -6.64 9.92
CA TRP A 265 -2.49 -5.80 10.00
C TRP A 265 -2.30 -5.04 8.69
N ASN A 266 -1.93 -3.78 8.81
CA ASN A 266 -1.50 -2.99 7.67
C ASN A 266 -0.07 -3.39 7.29
N GLN A 267 0.12 -3.93 6.08
CA GLN A 267 1.41 -4.46 5.64
C GLN A 267 2.49 -3.38 5.57
N PHE A 268 2.14 -2.14 5.22
CA PHE A 268 3.10 -1.06 5.05
C PHE A 268 3.68 -0.52 6.37
N THR A 269 2.88 -0.57 7.44
CA THR A 269 3.23 -0.05 8.76
C THR A 269 3.61 -1.13 9.77
N GLY A 270 3.24 -2.39 9.53
CA GLY A 270 3.47 -3.49 10.47
C GLY A 270 2.67 -3.35 11.77
N ARG A 271 1.50 -2.69 11.73
CA ARG A 271 0.62 -2.47 12.89
C ARG A 271 -0.74 -3.19 12.74
N PRO A 272 -1.32 -3.69 13.84
CA PRO A 272 -2.65 -4.26 13.82
C PRO A 272 -3.68 -3.13 13.67
N VAL A 273 -4.71 -3.36 12.85
CA VAL A 273 -5.77 -2.38 12.53
C VAL A 273 -7.18 -2.85 12.88
N SER A 274 -7.35 -4.14 13.20
CA SER A 274 -8.58 -4.78 13.67
C SER A 274 -8.20 -6.01 14.51
N GLY A 275 -9.11 -6.51 15.35
CA GLY A 275 -8.95 -7.76 16.08
C GLY A 275 -8.25 -7.62 17.44
N PRO A 276 -7.98 -8.75 18.12
CA PRO A 276 -7.50 -8.77 19.50
C PRO A 276 -6.18 -8.04 19.76
N LEU A 277 -5.34 -7.86 18.74
CA LEU A 277 -4.04 -7.17 18.87
C LEU A 277 -4.13 -5.68 18.57
N ARG A 278 -5.27 -5.18 18.08
CA ARG A 278 -5.49 -3.74 17.85
C ARG A 278 -5.41 -2.96 19.18
N GLY A 279 -4.79 -1.78 19.14
CA GLY A 279 -4.65 -0.92 20.33
C GLY A 279 -3.65 -1.40 21.39
N THR A 280 -2.95 -2.51 21.18
CA THR A 280 -1.91 -3.02 22.10
C THR A 280 -0.58 -2.28 22.02
N GLY A 281 -0.43 -1.37 21.05
CA GLY A 281 0.80 -0.64 20.80
C GLY A 281 1.88 -1.44 20.05
N ILE A 282 1.58 -2.65 19.57
CA ILE A 282 2.52 -3.44 18.79
C ILE A 282 2.78 -2.79 17.43
N GLU A 283 4.06 -2.67 17.09
CA GLU A 283 4.57 -2.34 15.76
C GLU A 283 5.71 -3.30 15.44
N LEU A 284 5.60 -4.03 14.33
CA LEU A 284 6.59 -5.02 13.96
C LEU A 284 7.91 -4.34 13.58
N ARG A 285 9.01 -4.81 14.18
CA ARG A 285 10.34 -4.34 13.84
C ARG A 285 10.71 -4.78 12.43
N GLN A 286 11.12 -3.83 11.60
CA GLN A 286 11.61 -4.11 10.25
C GLN A 286 13.08 -4.51 10.26
N ARG A 287 13.45 -5.44 9.36
CA ARG A 287 14.83 -5.80 9.05
C ARG A 287 15.20 -5.33 7.64
N PRO A 288 16.49 -5.00 7.40
CA PRO A 288 16.93 -4.62 6.07
C PRO A 288 16.71 -5.74 5.05
N ILE A 289 16.30 -5.34 3.86
CA ILE A 289 16.09 -6.21 2.70
C ILE A 289 16.61 -5.48 1.46
N ALA A 290 17.18 -6.20 0.51
CA ALA A 290 17.56 -5.66 -0.79
C ALA A 290 16.71 -6.32 -1.89
N ILE A 291 16.34 -5.55 -2.92
CA ILE A 291 15.97 -6.11 -4.22
C ILE A 291 17.21 -6.03 -5.08
N GLU A 292 17.55 -7.10 -5.79
CA GLU A 292 18.72 -7.13 -6.66
C GLU A 292 18.62 -8.24 -7.70
N SER A 293 19.36 -8.13 -8.81
CA SER A 293 19.50 -9.23 -9.76
C SER A 293 20.17 -10.45 -9.13
N TRP A 294 19.72 -11.64 -9.53
CA TRP A 294 20.25 -12.90 -9.04
C TRP A 294 21.76 -13.01 -9.27
N LYS A 295 22.25 -12.57 -10.44
CA LYS A 295 23.68 -12.54 -10.77
C LYS A 295 24.48 -11.75 -9.75
N ALA A 296 24.05 -10.51 -9.44
CA ALA A 296 24.78 -9.64 -8.54
C ALA A 296 24.69 -10.13 -7.09
N TRP A 297 23.52 -10.62 -6.66
CA TRP A 297 23.34 -11.21 -5.34
C TRP A 297 24.19 -12.47 -5.14
N ARG A 298 24.17 -13.42 -6.08
CA ARG A 298 24.97 -14.66 -6.04
C ARG A 298 26.46 -14.38 -6.05
N SER A 299 26.91 -13.38 -6.82
CA SER A 299 28.32 -12.99 -6.88
C SER A 299 28.85 -12.56 -5.51
N ARG A 300 28.06 -11.75 -4.78
CA ARG A 300 28.46 -11.27 -3.44
C ARG A 300 28.15 -12.25 -2.31
N ASN A 301 27.17 -13.13 -2.51
CA ASN A 301 26.73 -14.12 -1.53
C ASN A 301 26.75 -15.54 -2.12
N PRO A 302 27.92 -16.10 -2.49
CA PRO A 302 27.99 -17.38 -3.19
C PRO A 302 27.46 -18.57 -2.38
N GLN A 303 27.41 -18.44 -1.06
CA GLN A 303 26.87 -19.44 -0.14
C GLN A 303 25.39 -19.22 0.22
N THR A 304 24.71 -18.24 -0.40
CA THR A 304 23.30 -17.96 -0.14
C THR A 304 22.44 -19.20 -0.37
N ARG A 305 21.44 -19.39 0.49
CA ARG A 305 20.35 -20.34 0.22
C ARG A 305 19.26 -19.64 -0.58
N VAL A 306 18.62 -20.35 -1.48
CA VAL A 306 17.62 -19.80 -2.41
C VAL A 306 16.31 -20.54 -2.24
N LEU A 307 15.19 -19.83 -2.27
CA LEU A 307 13.87 -20.47 -2.22
C LEU A 307 13.75 -21.58 -3.28
N SER A 308 13.25 -22.76 -2.93
CA SER A 308 13.06 -23.85 -3.89
C SER A 308 11.75 -23.69 -4.67
N LEU A 309 11.69 -24.27 -5.87
CA LEU A 309 10.44 -24.47 -6.61
C LEU A 309 9.51 -25.49 -5.94
N ALA A 310 10.00 -26.27 -4.98
CA ALA A 310 9.20 -27.17 -4.15
C ALA A 310 8.37 -26.40 -3.10
N THR A 311 7.56 -25.45 -3.55
CA THR A 311 6.70 -24.60 -2.72
C THR A 311 5.48 -25.32 -2.17
N GLY A 312 5.17 -26.52 -2.69
CA GLY A 312 3.91 -27.21 -2.44
C GLY A 312 2.75 -26.73 -3.31
N HIS A 313 2.99 -25.81 -4.26
CA HIS A 313 1.96 -25.23 -5.12
C HIS A 313 2.31 -25.36 -6.61
N ARG A 314 1.30 -25.60 -7.44
CA ARG A 314 1.42 -25.58 -8.89
C ARG A 314 1.12 -24.18 -9.42
N ARG A 315 2.15 -23.38 -9.66
CA ARG A 315 2.07 -22.03 -10.24
C ARG A 315 3.06 -21.90 -11.39
N ASP A 316 2.82 -20.93 -12.27
CA ASP A 316 3.78 -20.56 -13.31
C ASP A 316 4.77 -19.53 -12.75
N TYR A 317 5.88 -20.02 -12.20
CA TYR A 317 6.96 -19.18 -11.65
C TYR A 317 7.88 -18.58 -12.74
N GLY A 318 7.45 -18.56 -14.00
CA GLY A 318 8.18 -17.90 -15.08
C GLY A 318 8.40 -16.41 -14.82
N SER A 319 9.52 -15.90 -15.32
CA SER A 319 9.90 -14.49 -15.18
C SER A 319 8.90 -13.59 -15.91
N GLY A 320 8.39 -12.57 -15.21
CA GLY A 320 7.42 -11.62 -15.78
C GLY A 320 6.01 -12.18 -16.01
N VAL A 321 5.68 -13.38 -15.50
CA VAL A 321 4.33 -13.96 -15.66
C VAL A 321 3.33 -13.35 -14.68
N VAL A 322 3.67 -13.33 -13.39
CA VAL A 322 2.76 -12.88 -12.33
C VAL A 322 2.51 -11.37 -12.41
N TYR A 323 1.24 -10.96 -12.38
CA TYR A 323 0.82 -9.55 -12.51
C TYR A 323 1.38 -8.81 -13.74
N ARG A 324 1.69 -9.52 -14.84
CA ARG A 324 2.32 -8.96 -16.05
C ARG A 324 1.63 -7.69 -16.56
N GLU A 325 0.32 -7.75 -16.77
CA GLU A 325 -0.46 -6.63 -17.31
C GLU A 325 -0.49 -5.45 -16.34
N TYR A 326 -0.49 -5.73 -15.03
CA TYR A 326 -0.42 -4.69 -14.02
C TYR A 326 0.95 -4.01 -14.07
N PHE A 327 2.05 -4.74 -14.04
CA PHE A 327 3.40 -4.16 -14.05
C PHE A 327 3.69 -3.37 -15.34
N ALA A 328 3.10 -3.75 -16.46
CA ALA A 328 3.22 -3.03 -17.73
C ALA A 328 2.35 -1.75 -17.84
N SER A 329 1.44 -1.52 -16.90
CA SER A 329 0.50 -0.38 -16.93
C SER A 329 0.86 0.70 -15.90
N PRO A 330 0.71 2.00 -16.21
CA PRO A 330 0.83 3.06 -15.20
C PRO A 330 -0.39 3.14 -14.26
N ALA A 331 -1.51 2.51 -14.62
CA ALA A 331 -2.75 2.55 -13.83
C ALA A 331 -2.66 1.68 -12.57
N LEU A 332 -3.33 2.12 -11.50
CA LEU A 332 -3.49 1.29 -10.30
C LEU A 332 -4.66 0.31 -10.50
N MET A 333 -4.50 -0.93 -10.03
CA MET A 333 -5.54 -1.95 -10.12
C MET A 333 -6.70 -1.67 -9.15
N PHE A 334 -6.37 -1.04 -8.02
CA PHE A 334 -7.31 -0.60 -6.99
C PHE A 334 -7.10 0.89 -6.73
N PRO A 335 -8.16 1.62 -6.34
CA PRO A 335 -8.09 3.05 -6.10
C PRO A 335 -7.32 3.38 -4.82
N ALA A 336 -6.36 4.29 -4.95
CA ALA A 336 -5.66 4.95 -3.86
C ALA A 336 -5.45 6.41 -4.24
N LEU A 337 -5.65 7.33 -3.30
CA LEU A 337 -5.36 8.75 -3.53
C LEU A 337 -3.88 8.94 -3.88
N VAL A 338 -3.62 9.82 -4.84
CA VAL A 338 -2.28 10.27 -5.20
C VAL A 338 -2.21 11.76 -4.88
N GLU A 339 -1.10 12.21 -4.27
CA GLU A 339 -0.91 13.62 -3.93
C GLU A 339 -1.02 14.49 -5.21
N PRO A 340 -1.98 15.43 -5.29
CA PRO A 340 -2.11 16.31 -6.44
C PRO A 340 -0.83 17.13 -6.67
N GLY A 341 -0.38 17.22 -7.93
CA GLY A 341 0.84 17.95 -8.27
C GLY A 341 2.16 17.26 -7.87
N SER A 342 2.09 16.00 -7.43
CA SER A 342 3.29 15.17 -7.24
C SER A 342 4.13 15.11 -8.52
N PRO A 343 5.45 15.35 -8.45
CA PRO A 343 6.32 15.21 -9.62
C PRO A 343 6.54 13.73 -10.01
N GLN A 344 6.39 12.80 -9.06
CA GLN A 344 6.46 11.35 -9.33
C GLN A 344 5.13 10.81 -9.86
N GLN A 345 5.20 9.98 -10.89
CA GLN A 345 4.06 9.15 -11.30
C GLN A 345 3.67 8.15 -10.20
N PRO A 346 2.39 7.73 -10.12
CA PRO A 346 1.92 6.86 -9.03
C PRO A 346 2.75 5.58 -8.85
N LYS A 347 3.19 4.97 -9.96
CA LYS A 347 3.96 3.72 -9.98
C LYS A 347 5.47 3.91 -10.23
N GLU A 348 5.99 5.12 -10.04
CA GLU A 348 7.44 5.28 -9.91
C GLU A 348 7.93 4.62 -8.62
N TYR A 349 9.10 3.98 -8.69
CA TYR A 349 9.69 3.36 -7.52
C TYR A 349 10.43 4.39 -6.68
N VAL A 350 10.22 4.31 -5.37
CA VAL A 350 10.97 5.05 -4.37
C VAL A 350 11.56 4.06 -3.37
N PHE A 351 12.70 4.40 -2.78
CA PHE A 351 13.23 3.69 -1.62
C PHE A 351 12.91 4.50 -0.37
N GLY A 352 12.19 3.90 0.57
CA GLY A 352 11.74 4.54 1.80
C GLY A 352 12.47 4.02 3.04
N VAL A 353 12.82 4.94 3.95
CA VAL A 353 13.39 4.64 5.26
C VAL A 353 12.49 5.27 6.33
N ARG A 354 12.22 4.50 7.39
CA ARG A 354 11.52 4.96 8.60
C ARG A 354 12.42 4.73 9.80
N VAL A 355 12.63 5.77 10.59
CA VAL A 355 13.39 5.74 11.85
C VAL A 355 12.60 6.43 12.95
N ALA A 356 13.03 6.26 14.19
CA ALA A 356 12.44 6.99 15.31
C ALA A 356 12.57 8.51 15.06
N GLY A 357 11.43 9.17 14.84
CA GLY A 357 11.36 10.62 14.62
C GLY A 357 11.31 11.08 13.16
N GLY A 358 11.30 10.18 12.17
CA GLY A 358 11.15 10.61 10.78
C GLY A 358 10.99 9.48 9.77
N ALA A 359 10.46 9.85 8.60
CA ALA A 359 10.40 8.99 7.43
C ALA A 359 10.75 9.82 6.19
N LYS A 360 11.49 9.22 5.27
CA LYS A 360 11.88 9.86 4.00
C LYS A 360 11.95 8.80 2.91
N ALA A 361 11.66 9.20 1.69
CA ALA A 361 11.84 8.35 0.52
C ALA A 361 12.64 9.10 -0.56
N TRP A 362 13.39 8.35 -1.35
CA TRP A 362 14.15 8.86 -2.49
C TRP A 362 13.66 8.17 -3.76
N PRO A 363 13.40 8.88 -4.87
CA PRO A 363 13.08 8.22 -6.12
C PRO A 363 14.26 7.38 -6.60
N LEU A 364 13.99 6.26 -7.25
CA LEU A 364 15.07 5.36 -7.66
C LEU A 364 15.98 5.96 -8.74
N ASP A 365 15.49 6.90 -9.54
CA ASP A 365 16.29 7.60 -10.56
C ASP A 365 17.39 8.48 -9.96
N ALA A 366 17.27 8.91 -8.70
CA ALA A 366 18.34 9.59 -7.96
C ALA A 366 19.61 8.73 -7.82
N PHE A 367 19.49 7.41 -8.01
CA PHE A 367 20.60 6.46 -7.99
C PHE A 367 21.19 6.16 -9.38
N ALA A 368 20.77 6.89 -10.42
CA ALA A 368 21.32 6.75 -11.77
C ALA A 368 22.86 6.90 -11.76
N GLY A 369 23.55 5.98 -12.47
CA GLY A 369 25.01 5.97 -12.51
C GLY A 369 25.71 5.52 -11.22
N GLY A 370 24.99 4.81 -10.34
CA GLY A 370 25.52 4.25 -9.09
C GLY A 370 25.81 5.33 -8.05
N ALA A 371 24.89 6.29 -7.90
CA ALA A 371 25.08 7.41 -6.99
C ALA A 371 25.13 6.95 -5.53
N VAL A 372 25.99 7.60 -4.76
CA VAL A 372 26.04 7.51 -3.29
C VAL A 372 25.46 8.80 -2.74
N ILE A 373 24.37 8.68 -1.99
CA ILE A 373 23.62 9.84 -1.46
C ILE A 373 23.88 9.92 0.04
N ASN A 374 24.48 11.03 0.49
CA ASN A 374 24.57 11.36 1.90
C ASN A 374 23.44 12.31 2.27
N ASP A 375 22.65 11.94 3.28
CA ASP A 375 21.43 12.65 3.66
C ASP A 375 21.12 12.42 5.15
N ALA A 376 19.91 12.77 5.57
CA ALA A 376 19.34 12.47 6.87
C ALA A 376 17.85 12.12 6.79
N VAL A 377 17.38 11.34 7.77
CA VAL A 377 15.96 11.07 8.03
C VAL A 377 15.65 11.50 9.46
N GLY A 378 14.98 12.64 9.62
CA GLY A 378 14.90 13.28 10.93
C GLY A 378 16.31 13.63 11.43
N LEU A 379 16.70 13.07 12.58
CA LEU A 379 18.03 13.26 13.17
C LEU A 379 19.03 12.14 12.79
N GLU A 380 18.59 11.07 12.13
CA GLU A 380 19.47 9.98 11.73
C GLU A 380 20.18 10.35 10.42
N THR A 381 21.50 10.47 10.43
CA THR A 381 22.29 10.69 9.22
C THR A 381 22.50 9.37 8.48
N VAL A 382 22.22 9.37 7.18
CA VAL A 382 22.20 8.16 6.35
C VAL A 382 23.05 8.32 5.11
N VAL A 383 23.71 7.23 4.71
CA VAL A 383 24.27 7.07 3.37
C VAL A 383 23.46 6.00 2.63
N LEU A 384 23.03 6.32 1.41
CA LEU A 384 22.33 5.41 0.53
C LEU A 384 23.23 5.03 -0.65
N ILE A 385 23.33 3.73 -0.92
CA ILE A 385 24.02 3.18 -2.09
C ILE A 385 22.98 2.44 -2.91
N GLY A 386 22.84 2.81 -4.18
CA GLY A 386 21.84 2.20 -5.03
C GLY A 386 22.21 2.07 -6.49
N ASP A 387 21.38 1.31 -7.18
CA ASP A 387 21.40 1.07 -8.62
C ASP A 387 19.95 1.08 -9.12
N TRP A 388 19.65 2.06 -9.96
CA TRP A 388 18.32 2.31 -10.49
C TRP A 388 17.83 1.17 -11.40
N GLU A 389 18.72 0.50 -12.15
CA GLU A 389 18.36 -0.54 -13.12
C GLU A 389 17.84 -1.79 -12.42
N THR A 390 18.50 -2.16 -11.31
CA THR A 390 18.20 -3.37 -10.55
C THR A 390 17.29 -3.12 -9.34
N ARG A 391 16.86 -1.87 -9.12
CA ARG A 391 16.08 -1.44 -7.95
C ARG A 391 16.78 -1.66 -6.62
N THR A 392 18.10 -1.74 -6.66
CA THR A 392 18.92 -2.01 -5.48
C THR A 392 19.11 -0.71 -4.73
N VAL A 393 18.76 -0.67 -3.44
CA VAL A 393 19.18 0.41 -2.54
C VAL A 393 19.49 -0.17 -1.16
N ARG A 394 20.59 0.26 -0.57
CA ARG A 394 20.98 -0.03 0.82
C ARG A 394 21.20 1.27 1.55
N ALA A 395 20.62 1.40 2.73
CA ALA A 395 20.84 2.53 3.62
C ALA A 395 21.65 2.11 4.84
N TYR A 396 22.67 2.89 5.18
CA TYR A 396 23.49 2.70 6.37
C TYR A 396 23.49 3.99 7.19
N ARG A 397 23.65 3.85 8.51
CA ARG A 397 24.04 5.00 9.32
C ARG A 397 25.38 5.53 8.81
N ARG A 398 25.58 6.85 8.81
CA ARG A 398 26.89 7.44 8.47
C ARG A 398 27.54 8.20 9.63
N GLY A 399 26.78 8.58 10.65
CA GLY A 399 27.26 9.51 11.68
C GLY A 399 27.65 10.83 11.03
N ASP A 400 28.80 11.40 11.37
CA ASP A 400 29.27 12.66 10.80
C ASP A 400 30.07 12.50 9.50
N ARG A 401 30.11 11.29 8.93
CA ARG A 401 30.93 10.97 7.76
C ARG A 401 30.19 11.26 6.47
N GLU A 402 30.92 11.75 5.47
CA GLU A 402 30.47 11.89 4.09
C GLU A 402 31.15 10.82 3.24
N PHE A 403 30.35 9.99 2.57
CA PHE A 403 30.81 8.88 1.75
C PHE A 403 30.78 9.23 0.26
N ALA A 404 31.80 8.78 -0.47
CA ALA A 404 31.85 8.82 -1.92
C ALA A 404 32.00 7.41 -2.49
N LYS A 405 31.52 7.22 -3.72
CA LYS A 405 31.73 5.98 -4.48
C LYS A 405 33.20 5.77 -4.80
N THR A 406 33.58 4.50 -4.94
CA THR A 406 34.88 4.11 -5.50
C THR A 406 34.66 3.39 -6.83
N ASP A 407 35.74 2.96 -7.49
CA ASP A 407 35.66 2.13 -8.69
C ASP A 407 35.15 0.70 -8.39
N ASP A 408 35.25 0.25 -7.13
CA ASP A 408 34.69 -1.01 -6.67
C ASP A 408 33.28 -0.77 -6.09
N PRO A 409 32.22 -1.34 -6.69
CA PRO A 409 30.84 -1.15 -6.23
C PRO A 409 30.57 -1.73 -4.83
N THR A 410 31.51 -2.49 -4.27
CA THR A 410 31.44 -3.04 -2.91
C THR A 410 32.16 -2.20 -1.87
N THR A 411 32.80 -1.10 -2.27
CA THR A 411 33.51 -0.22 -1.34
C THR A 411 33.18 1.27 -1.52
N LEU A 412 33.24 1.99 -0.40
CA LEU A 412 33.07 3.44 -0.32
C LEU A 412 34.32 4.07 0.27
N THR A 413 34.48 5.38 0.10
CA THR A 413 35.52 6.15 0.78
C THR A 413 34.91 7.27 1.61
N ALA A 414 35.43 7.48 2.81
CA ALA A 414 35.11 8.63 3.67
C ALA A 414 36.40 9.18 4.27
N SER A 415 36.69 10.46 4.02
CA SER A 415 37.93 11.12 4.48
C SER A 415 39.22 10.37 4.11
N GLY A 416 39.23 9.71 2.94
CA GLY A 416 40.38 8.93 2.46
C GLY A 416 40.49 7.50 3.02
N VAL A 417 39.58 7.09 3.91
CA VAL A 417 39.52 5.72 4.45
C VAL A 417 38.54 4.89 3.64
N LEU A 418 38.94 3.68 3.26
CA LEU A 418 38.07 2.73 2.56
C LEU A 418 37.15 1.99 3.53
N TRP A 419 35.91 1.80 3.10
CA TRP A 419 34.87 1.08 3.82
C TRP A 419 34.29 -0.01 2.93
N SER A 420 34.29 -1.24 3.42
CA SER A 420 33.65 -2.39 2.77
C SER A 420 32.16 -2.42 3.10
N MET A 421 31.35 -2.62 2.07
CA MET A 421 29.91 -2.78 2.18
C MET A 421 29.56 -4.26 2.38
N SER A 422 28.78 -4.54 3.43
CA SER A 422 28.18 -5.85 3.69
C SER A 422 26.68 -5.71 3.93
N GLU A 423 25.93 -6.81 3.89
CA GLU A 423 24.48 -6.75 4.08
C GLU A 423 24.05 -6.28 5.49
N ASP A 424 24.95 -6.28 6.47
CA ASP A 424 24.65 -5.84 7.85
C ASP A 424 25.24 -4.47 8.22
N ALA A 425 26.34 -4.06 7.59
CA ALA A 425 27.05 -2.82 7.93
C ALA A 425 28.05 -2.36 6.87
N LEU A 426 28.41 -1.07 6.93
CA LEU A 426 29.70 -0.60 6.42
C LEU A 426 30.77 -0.83 7.49
N SER A 427 31.94 -1.31 7.08
CA SER A 427 33.08 -1.53 7.99
C SER A 427 34.40 -1.10 7.37
N ASN A 428 35.35 -0.65 8.19
CA ASN A 428 36.69 -0.27 7.73
C ASN A 428 37.80 -1.10 8.41
N SER A 429 39.04 -0.90 7.96
CA SER A 429 40.24 -1.58 8.49
C SER A 429 40.51 -1.30 9.97
N ASP A 430 39.99 -0.20 10.50
CA ASP A 430 40.19 0.21 11.89
C ASP A 430 39.18 -0.45 12.85
N GLY A 431 38.30 -1.31 12.33
CA GLY A 431 37.27 -2.00 13.09
C GLY A 431 36.01 -1.16 13.35
N ALA A 432 35.91 0.04 12.78
CA ALA A 432 34.68 0.82 12.86
C ALA A 432 33.57 0.15 12.05
N ARG A 433 32.35 0.15 12.59
CA ARG A 433 31.18 -0.49 11.97
C ARG A 433 29.97 0.42 12.04
N LEU A 434 29.33 0.62 10.90
CA LEU A 434 28.13 1.44 10.77
C LEU A 434 26.96 0.57 10.30
N PRO A 435 25.95 0.34 11.17
CA PRO A 435 24.91 -0.63 10.89
C PRO A 435 24.00 -0.20 9.73
N ARG A 436 23.52 -1.18 8.98
CA ARG A 436 22.48 -1.01 7.97
C ARG A 436 21.15 -0.65 8.64
N LEU A 437 20.41 0.25 8.00
CA LEU A 437 19.06 0.64 8.39
C LEU A 437 18.02 -0.17 7.61
N PRO A 438 16.88 -0.51 8.23
CA PRO A 438 15.76 -1.05 7.48
C PRO A 438 15.20 0.01 6.53
N GLY A 439 14.92 -0.41 5.31
CA GLY A 439 14.27 0.37 4.27
C GLY A 439 13.77 -0.57 3.18
N HIS A 440 12.86 -0.09 2.35
CA HIS A 440 12.26 -0.90 1.29
C HIS A 440 11.94 -0.06 0.07
N VAL A 441 11.93 -0.70 -1.09
CA VAL A 441 11.37 -0.14 -2.32
C VAL A 441 9.84 -0.21 -2.25
N SER A 442 9.15 0.81 -2.75
CA SER A 442 7.71 0.81 -3.00
C SER A 442 7.37 1.68 -4.20
N TYR A 443 6.16 1.55 -4.75
CA TYR A 443 5.58 2.56 -5.62
C TYR A 443 5.27 3.83 -4.85
N TRP A 444 5.40 4.97 -5.53
CA TRP A 444 5.22 6.28 -4.94
C TRP A 444 3.84 6.45 -4.32
N PHE A 445 2.76 6.02 -4.98
CA PHE A 445 1.39 6.18 -4.45
C PHE A 445 1.22 5.56 -3.06
N ALA A 446 1.91 4.46 -2.76
CA ALA A 446 1.76 3.75 -1.49
C ALA A 446 2.42 4.52 -0.34
N TRP A 447 3.59 5.10 -0.58
CA TRP A 447 4.40 5.74 0.47
C TRP A 447 3.68 6.85 1.26
N PRO A 448 3.07 7.89 0.65
CA PRO A 448 2.38 8.95 1.37
C PRO A 448 1.09 8.47 2.04
N ASN A 449 0.42 7.46 1.48
CA ASN A 449 -0.84 6.93 2.03
C ASN A 449 -0.68 6.26 3.40
N PHE A 450 0.53 5.80 3.73
CA PHE A 450 0.84 5.11 4.99
C PHE A 450 1.86 5.86 5.85
N ARG A 451 1.87 7.20 5.75
CA ARG A 451 2.59 8.03 6.72
C ARG A 451 1.86 8.03 8.07
N SER A 452 2.62 7.87 9.15
CA SER A 452 2.06 7.91 10.50
C SER A 452 1.50 9.29 10.84
N VAL A 453 0.58 9.37 11.81
CA VAL A 453 0.05 10.66 12.30
C VAL A 453 1.18 11.58 12.79
N ARG A 454 2.22 11.03 13.41
CA ARG A 454 3.40 11.78 13.83
C ARG A 454 4.19 12.34 12.63
N GLU A 455 4.31 11.56 11.56
CA GLU A 455 4.94 12.02 10.32
C GLU A 455 4.12 13.12 9.64
N LYS A 456 2.78 12.99 9.61
CA LYS A 456 1.89 14.04 9.10
C LYS A 456 1.98 15.33 9.93
N ILE A 457 1.93 15.23 11.26
CA ILE A 457 2.10 16.39 12.15
C ILE A 457 3.49 17.03 11.97
N ALA A 458 4.56 16.23 11.87
CA ALA A 458 5.90 16.76 11.66
C ALA A 458 6.02 17.50 10.31
N LEU A 459 5.34 17.02 9.26
CA LEU A 459 5.25 17.69 7.96
C LEU A 459 4.46 19.00 8.06
N ASP A 460 3.27 18.96 8.69
CA ASP A 460 2.40 20.12 8.86
C ASP A 460 3.05 21.21 9.75
N GLN A 461 3.90 20.80 10.69
CA GLN A 461 4.68 21.70 11.56
C GLN A 461 6.02 22.13 10.95
N GLY A 462 6.37 21.68 9.75
CA GLY A 462 7.65 21.99 9.09
C GLY A 462 8.89 21.41 9.80
N VAL A 463 8.70 20.47 10.73
CA VAL A 463 9.76 19.80 11.50
C VAL A 463 10.29 18.56 10.76
N ALA A 464 9.50 18.02 9.83
CA ALA A 464 9.92 17.06 8.82
C ALA A 464 9.79 17.71 7.44
N THR A 465 10.80 17.56 6.60
CA THR A 465 10.74 18.02 5.22
C THR A 465 9.75 17.15 4.47
N ALA A 466 8.62 17.73 4.04
CA ALA A 466 7.90 17.18 2.90
C ALA A 466 8.91 17.09 1.78
N LEU A 467 8.90 15.99 1.02
CA LEU A 467 9.65 15.91 -0.22
C LEU A 467 9.35 17.16 -1.05
N ARG A 468 10.21 18.16 -0.93
CA ARG A 468 10.46 19.19 -1.92
C ARG A 468 11.84 18.80 -2.42
N PHE A 469 11.84 18.31 -3.64
CA PHE A 469 13.04 18.12 -4.44
C PHE A 469 13.89 19.38 -4.43
#